data_AF-P90969-F1
#
_entry.id   AF-P90969-F1
#
_cell.length_a   1.000
_cell.length_b   1.000
_cell.length_c   1.000
_cell.angle_alpha   90.00
_cell.angle_beta   90.00
_cell.angle_gamma   90.00
#
_symmetry.space_group_name_H-M   'P 1'
#
loop_
_entity.id
_entity.type
_entity.pdbx_description
1 polymer ?
#
loop_
_entity_poly.entity_id
_entity_poly.type
_entity_poly.pdbx_seq_one_letter_code
_entity_poly.pdbx_strand_id
1 'polypeptide(L)'
;MSANLPPAFKPIAHYIKIANENASRDPVIYYWSLLCMALGPVETTFDEISWKLLQTSIRLEKDHINDRDSLREYIDEPGGVVNNCQRAQNISMEIEQKNVSCEKLREKIAKINQKILIGKGKLSEVNEELSKKQNFEESLKQKIEIMELQINKNQSKKDKEVKSINVLIRLVAYRKLTLIKEVMDLFKVKIDGGPASEAITTKNCQCQLIDTIRGLHIPQITHIFNHSEAPTLTALQNLTHLFNVICKVLHFAPKYPILTNLQIINPIDQKSSIFTEKCWKKKADREKLIEGMSWLSKNISHLRESCGIPTMATDRILGTLEEWIRLVIRKETVFERPINSIFSPANLLIDYQIPNISYHS
;
A
#
# COMPACT_ATOMS: atom_id res chain seq x y z
N MET A 1 42.49 -90.57 62.47
CA MET A 1 43.31 -89.62 61.69
C MET A 1 44.24 -90.29 60.67
N SER A 2 43.99 -91.53 60.23
CA SER A 2 44.85 -92.25 59.27
C SER A 2 44.62 -91.90 57.80
N ALA A 3 43.69 -91.01 57.47
CA ALA A 3 43.23 -90.82 56.09
C ALA A 3 44.06 -89.82 55.25
N ASN A 4 44.90 -88.98 55.86
CA ASN A 4 45.64 -87.91 55.15
C ASN A 4 47.16 -88.04 55.27
N LEU A 5 47.69 -89.26 55.30
CA LEU A 5 49.14 -89.44 55.19
C LEU A 5 49.56 -89.30 53.72
N PRO A 6 50.59 -88.48 53.41
CA PRO A 6 51.14 -88.41 52.06
C PRO A 6 51.53 -89.81 51.55
N PRO A 7 51.43 -90.09 50.23
CA PRO A 7 51.68 -91.42 49.66
C PRO A 7 53.00 -92.07 50.08
N ALA A 8 54.03 -91.26 50.32
CA ALA A 8 55.36 -91.69 50.76
C ALA A 8 55.35 -92.44 52.12
N PHE A 9 54.36 -92.18 52.99
CA PHE A 9 54.30 -92.77 54.33
C PHE A 9 53.47 -94.06 54.41
N LYS A 10 52.91 -94.56 53.29
CA LYS A 10 52.07 -95.77 53.28
C LYS A 10 52.75 -97.04 53.87
N PRO A 11 54.03 -97.36 53.57
CA PRO A 11 54.68 -98.56 54.11
C PRO A 11 54.79 -98.55 55.64
N ILE A 12 54.79 -97.36 56.24
CA ILE A 12 54.93 -97.15 57.68
C ILE A 12 53.66 -96.60 58.34
N ALA A 13 52.54 -96.54 57.62
CA ALA A 13 51.27 -96.03 58.14
C ALA A 13 50.79 -96.79 59.39
N HIS A 14 51.08 -98.09 59.46
CA HIS A 14 50.87 -98.91 60.65
C HIS A 14 51.68 -98.40 61.86
N TYR A 15 52.97 -98.09 61.66
CA TYR A 15 53.83 -97.56 62.73
C TYR A 15 53.39 -96.16 63.16
N ILE A 16 52.99 -95.29 62.23
CA ILE A 16 52.46 -93.95 62.56
C ILE A 16 51.15 -94.07 63.34
N LYS A 17 50.28 -95.04 62.98
CA LYS A 17 49.04 -95.29 63.71
C LYS A 17 49.32 -95.78 65.13
N ILE A 18 50.20 -96.77 65.31
CA ILE A 18 50.65 -97.23 66.63
C ILE A 18 51.27 -96.08 67.42
N ALA A 19 52.12 -95.28 66.79
CA ALA A 19 52.79 -94.17 67.42
C ALA A 19 51.79 -93.09 67.86
N ASN A 20 50.77 -92.77 67.06
CA ASN A 20 49.70 -91.85 67.47
C ASN A 20 48.79 -92.44 68.57
N GLU A 21 48.46 -93.73 68.49
CA GLU A 21 47.67 -94.41 69.53
C GLU A 21 48.43 -94.49 70.87
N ASN A 22 49.76 -94.57 70.82
CA ASN A 22 50.62 -94.59 72.00
C ASN A 22 51.27 -93.24 72.33
N ALA A 23 51.09 -92.19 71.54
CA ALA A 23 51.74 -90.88 71.79
C ALA A 23 51.32 -90.30 73.15
N SER A 24 50.12 -90.65 73.63
CA SER A 24 49.66 -90.29 74.98
C SER A 24 50.18 -91.21 76.08
N ARG A 25 50.62 -92.43 75.77
CA ARG A 25 51.12 -93.42 76.74
C ARG A 25 52.63 -93.41 76.87
N ASP A 26 53.37 -93.17 75.79
CA ASP A 26 54.83 -93.05 75.81
C ASP A 26 55.32 -92.15 74.66
N PRO A 27 55.51 -90.84 74.92
CA PRO A 27 56.01 -89.89 73.93
C PRO A 27 57.38 -90.26 73.37
N VAL A 28 58.18 -91.04 74.12
CA VAL A 28 59.55 -91.40 73.72
C VAL A 28 59.53 -92.21 72.43
N ILE A 29 58.62 -93.17 72.30
CA ILE A 29 58.52 -94.00 71.08
C ILE A 29 58.05 -93.19 69.87
N TYR A 30 57.14 -92.21 70.05
CA TYR A 30 56.69 -91.34 68.96
C TYR A 30 57.85 -90.47 68.43
N TYR A 31 58.58 -89.81 69.33
CA TYR A 31 59.74 -89.01 68.94
C TYR A 31 60.90 -89.88 68.42
N TRP A 32 61.08 -91.10 68.94
CA TRP A 32 62.06 -92.05 68.42
C TRP A 32 61.75 -92.47 66.98
N SER A 33 60.48 -92.75 66.69
CA SER A 33 60.03 -93.08 65.33
C SER A 33 60.23 -91.92 64.36
N LEU A 34 59.98 -90.68 64.80
CA LEU A 34 60.27 -89.46 64.05
C LEU A 34 61.78 -89.24 63.85
N LEU A 35 62.59 -89.51 64.87
CA LEU A 35 64.04 -89.41 64.80
C LEU A 35 64.62 -90.44 63.81
N CYS A 36 64.18 -91.70 63.87
CA CYS A 36 64.54 -92.73 62.89
C CYS A 36 64.07 -92.37 61.46
N MET A 37 62.91 -91.72 61.31
CA MET A 37 62.46 -91.19 60.02
C MET A 37 63.34 -90.05 59.52
N ALA A 38 63.76 -89.14 60.40
CA ALA A 38 64.58 -87.98 60.05
C ALA A 38 66.05 -88.35 59.77
N LEU A 39 66.60 -89.33 60.49
CA LEU A 39 68.02 -89.72 60.40
C LEU A 39 68.29 -90.89 59.44
N GLY A 40 67.27 -91.54 58.89
CA GLY A 40 67.45 -92.65 57.94
C GLY A 40 67.98 -93.93 58.60
N PRO A 41 68.30 -94.99 57.82
CA PRO A 41 68.80 -96.27 58.35
C PRO A 41 70.25 -96.12 58.77
N VAL A 42 70.47 -95.42 59.88
CA VAL A 42 71.78 -95.28 60.49
C VAL A 42 71.66 -95.88 61.89
N GLU A 43 72.59 -96.78 62.22
CA GLU A 43 72.83 -97.27 63.59
C GLU A 43 73.33 -96.10 64.46
N THR A 44 72.54 -95.05 64.62
CA THR A 44 72.84 -93.95 65.51
C THR A 44 72.35 -94.31 66.89
N THR A 45 73.30 -94.56 67.79
CA THR A 45 73.07 -94.57 69.23
C THR A 45 72.43 -93.24 69.63
N PHE A 46 71.26 -93.27 70.28
CA PHE A 46 70.69 -92.06 70.85
C PHE A 46 71.68 -91.48 71.85
N ASP A 47 72.13 -90.28 71.59
CA ASP A 47 72.91 -89.52 72.54
C ASP A 47 72.20 -88.20 72.84
N GLU A 48 72.67 -87.53 73.87
CA GLU A 48 72.10 -86.26 74.31
C GLU A 48 72.17 -85.17 73.22
N ILE A 49 73.10 -85.30 72.28
CA ILE A 49 73.32 -84.37 71.17
C ILE A 49 72.21 -84.52 70.12
N SER A 50 71.92 -85.76 69.69
CA SER A 50 70.87 -86.05 68.72
C SER A 50 69.47 -85.69 69.25
N TRP A 51 69.23 -85.82 70.56
CA TRP A 51 68.01 -85.30 71.20
C TRP A 51 67.87 -83.78 71.11
N LYS A 52 68.94 -83.03 71.45
CA LYS A 52 68.95 -81.55 71.38
C LYS A 52 68.74 -81.02 69.97
N LEU A 53 69.32 -81.69 68.96
CA LEU A 53 69.11 -81.34 67.55
C LEU A 53 67.64 -81.49 67.14
N LEU A 54 67.01 -82.61 67.50
CA LEU A 54 65.58 -82.83 67.23
C LEU A 54 64.70 -81.77 67.91
N GLN A 55 64.95 -81.47 69.19
CA GLN A 55 64.22 -80.42 69.91
C GLN A 55 64.36 -79.05 69.23
N THR A 56 65.55 -78.74 68.71
CA THR A 56 65.81 -77.47 68.00
C THR A 56 65.04 -77.39 66.69
N SER A 57 65.04 -78.47 65.90
CA SER A 57 64.29 -78.53 64.64
C SER A 57 62.77 -78.46 64.86
N ILE A 58 62.24 -79.13 65.88
CA ILE A 58 60.81 -79.05 66.23
C ILE A 58 60.42 -77.61 66.60
N ARG A 59 61.28 -76.92 67.37
CA ARG A 59 61.03 -75.52 67.73
C ARG A 59 61.02 -74.62 66.51
N LEU A 60 62.02 -74.73 65.63
CA LEU A 60 62.10 -73.97 64.38
C LEU A 60 60.87 -74.19 63.49
N GLU A 61 60.44 -75.45 63.33
CA GLU A 61 59.26 -75.75 62.51
C GLU A 61 57.98 -75.17 63.10
N LYS A 62 57.85 -75.20 64.43
CA LYS A 62 56.71 -74.60 65.14
C LYS A 62 56.71 -73.08 65.00
N ASP A 63 57.87 -72.45 65.08
CA ASP A 63 58.04 -71.01 64.84
C ASP A 63 57.63 -70.64 63.40
N HIS A 64 58.06 -71.43 62.40
CA HIS A 64 57.64 -71.23 61.01
C HIS A 64 56.13 -71.39 60.77
N ILE A 65 55.48 -72.36 61.43
CA ILE A 65 54.03 -72.54 61.36
C ILE A 65 53.32 -71.33 61.97
N ASN A 66 53.77 -70.85 63.13
CA ASN A 66 53.21 -69.68 63.79
C ASN A 66 53.36 -68.42 62.91
N ASP A 67 54.52 -68.22 62.28
CA ASP A 67 54.74 -67.10 61.36
C ASP A 67 53.82 -67.16 60.14
N ARG A 68 53.66 -68.35 59.55
CA ARG A 68 52.76 -68.57 58.41
C ARG A 68 51.30 -68.27 58.76
N ASP A 69 50.84 -68.73 59.92
CA ASP A 69 49.46 -68.55 60.34
C ASP A 69 49.19 -67.08 60.71
N SER A 70 50.15 -66.41 61.34
CA SER A 70 50.10 -64.96 61.60
C SER A 70 50.04 -64.13 60.31
N LEU A 71 50.81 -64.50 59.28
CA LEU A 71 50.77 -63.86 57.96
C LEU A 71 49.41 -64.05 57.28
N ARG A 72 48.79 -65.23 57.40
CA ARG A 72 47.44 -65.49 56.87
C ARG A 72 46.39 -64.62 57.54
N GLU A 73 46.40 -64.54 58.87
CA GLU A 73 45.47 -63.66 59.59
C GLU A 73 45.61 -62.19 59.16
N TYR A 74 46.84 -61.68 59.02
CA TYR A 74 47.08 -60.31 58.55
C TYR A 74 46.58 -60.05 57.11
N ILE A 75 46.63 -61.06 56.25
CA ILE A 75 46.15 -60.98 54.86
C ILE A 75 44.61 -60.96 54.82
N ASP A 76 43.97 -61.79 55.63
CA ASP A 76 42.52 -62.07 55.60
C ASP A 76 41.70 -61.21 56.59
N GLU A 77 42.34 -60.47 57.50
CA GLU A 77 41.65 -59.66 58.51
C GLU A 77 40.66 -58.64 57.90
N PRO A 78 39.62 -58.22 58.65
CA PRO A 78 38.75 -57.11 58.28
C PRO A 78 39.54 -55.78 58.29
N GLY A 79 40.17 -55.44 57.17
CA GLY A 79 41.15 -54.35 57.07
C GLY A 79 42.55 -54.82 56.65
N GLY A 80 42.73 -56.13 56.51
CA GLY A 80 43.88 -56.75 55.88
C GLY A 80 44.06 -56.32 54.43
N VAL A 81 45.26 -56.57 53.91
CA VAL A 81 45.72 -56.07 52.61
C VAL A 81 44.75 -56.43 51.47
N VAL A 82 44.16 -57.63 51.49
CA VAL A 82 43.24 -58.09 50.44
C VAL A 82 41.93 -57.31 50.45
N ASN A 83 41.33 -57.10 51.63
CA ASN A 83 40.07 -56.37 51.75
C ASN A 83 40.23 -54.89 51.36
N ASN A 84 41.34 -54.27 51.77
CA ASN A 84 41.65 -52.90 51.36
C ASN A 84 41.90 -52.79 49.86
N CYS A 85 42.59 -53.75 49.24
CA CYS A 85 42.73 -53.83 47.79
C CYS A 85 41.38 -53.95 47.09
N GLN A 86 40.46 -54.79 47.58
CA GLN A 86 39.15 -54.98 46.98
C GLN A 86 38.24 -53.75 47.16
N ARG A 87 38.30 -53.09 48.33
CA ARG A 87 37.64 -51.79 48.55
C ARG A 87 38.20 -50.71 47.63
N ALA A 88 39.52 -50.63 47.48
CA ALA A 88 40.17 -49.69 46.56
C ALA A 88 39.75 -49.95 45.11
N GLN A 89 39.65 -51.21 44.68
CA GLN A 89 39.14 -51.57 43.36
C GLN A 89 37.67 -51.17 43.16
N ASN A 90 36.80 -51.40 44.15
CA ASN A 90 35.40 -50.99 44.09
C ASN A 90 35.26 -49.48 44.00
N ILE A 91 36.01 -48.72 44.82
CA ILE A 91 36.05 -47.26 44.77
C ILE A 91 36.57 -46.79 43.40
N SER A 92 37.63 -47.41 42.88
CA SER A 92 38.17 -47.09 41.56
C SER A 92 37.11 -47.29 40.47
N MET A 93 36.39 -48.40 40.52
CA MET A 93 35.31 -48.70 39.57
C MET A 93 34.16 -47.68 39.67
N GLU A 94 33.79 -47.27 40.89
CA GLU A 94 32.76 -46.24 41.09
C GLU A 94 33.21 -44.87 40.56
N ILE A 95 34.46 -44.48 40.82
CA ILE A 95 35.07 -43.26 40.26
C ILE A 95 35.02 -43.30 38.74
N GLU A 96 35.37 -44.44 38.14
CA GLU A 96 35.35 -44.60 36.68
C GLU A 96 33.93 -44.49 36.11
N GLN A 97 32.94 -45.12 36.75
CA GLN A 97 31.53 -44.98 36.37
C GLN A 97 31.03 -43.54 36.48
N LYS A 98 31.38 -42.82 37.57
CA LYS A 98 31.03 -41.41 37.75
C LYS A 98 31.70 -40.53 36.69
N ASN A 99 32.98 -40.78 36.37
CA ASN A 99 33.69 -40.08 35.31
C ASN A 99 33.00 -40.26 33.96
N VAL A 100 32.61 -41.49 33.59
CA VAL A 100 31.85 -41.75 32.35
C VAL A 100 30.50 -41.01 32.34
N SER A 101 29.81 -40.94 33.48
CA SER A 101 28.55 -40.19 33.59
C SER A 101 28.74 -38.68 33.44
N CYS A 102 29.79 -38.13 34.05
CA CYS A 102 30.16 -36.72 33.94
C CYS A 102 30.52 -36.35 32.50
N GLU A 103 31.26 -37.20 31.78
CA GLU A 103 31.58 -36.97 30.36
C GLU A 103 30.32 -36.94 29.49
N LYS A 104 29.37 -37.86 29.71
CA LYS A 104 28.07 -37.84 29.01
C LYS A 104 27.27 -36.56 29.27
N LEU A 105 27.32 -36.00 30.49
CA LEU A 105 26.66 -34.73 30.81
C LEU A 105 27.39 -33.55 30.16
N ARG A 106 28.72 -33.54 30.15
CA ARG A 106 29.54 -32.52 29.46
C ARG A 106 29.23 -32.48 27.97
N GLU A 107 29.11 -33.63 27.31
CA GLU A 107 28.70 -33.71 25.90
C GLU A 107 27.29 -33.15 25.67
N LYS A 108 26.33 -33.45 26.55
CA LYS A 108 24.96 -32.89 26.46
C LYS A 108 24.97 -31.37 26.62
N ILE A 109 25.73 -30.84 27.58
CA ILE A 109 25.89 -29.40 27.79
C ILE A 109 26.52 -28.74 26.56
N ALA A 110 27.55 -29.35 25.97
CA ALA A 110 28.18 -28.85 24.75
C ALA A 110 27.19 -28.77 23.57
N LYS A 111 26.36 -29.80 23.37
CA LYS A 111 25.30 -29.81 22.34
C LYS A 111 24.24 -28.74 22.57
N ILE A 112 23.85 -28.49 23.82
CA ILE A 112 22.89 -27.42 24.16
C ILE A 112 23.51 -26.04 23.91
N ASN A 113 24.76 -25.82 24.33
CA ASN A 113 25.47 -24.57 24.10
C ASN A 113 25.61 -24.25 22.60
N GLN A 114 25.88 -25.27 21.77
CA GLN A 114 25.91 -25.11 20.32
C GLN A 114 24.55 -24.67 19.76
N LYS A 115 23.44 -25.27 20.22
CA LYS A 115 22.08 -24.86 19.82
C LYS A 115 21.76 -23.43 20.25
N ILE A 116 22.15 -23.02 21.47
CA ILE A 116 21.97 -21.65 21.96
C ILE A 116 22.75 -20.67 21.08
N LEU A 117 23.98 -21.00 20.70
CA LEU A 117 24.80 -20.15 19.84
C LEU A 117 24.14 -19.94 18.46
N ILE A 118 23.65 -21.02 17.84
CA ILE A 118 22.90 -20.95 16.57
C ILE A 118 21.63 -20.09 16.75
N GLY A 119 20.89 -20.27 17.84
CA GLY A 119 19.70 -19.48 18.15
C GLY A 119 20.00 -17.99 18.31
N LYS A 120 21.09 -17.64 19.00
CA LYS A 120 21.56 -16.26 19.15
C LYS A 120 21.95 -15.63 17.80
N GLY A 121 22.59 -16.39 16.91
CA GLY A 121 22.90 -15.95 15.55
C GLY A 121 21.63 -15.57 14.76
N LYS A 122 20.64 -16.47 14.75
CA LYS A 122 19.34 -16.22 14.09
C LYS A 122 18.59 -15.03 14.69
N LEU A 123 18.63 -14.87 16.01
CA LEU A 123 18.00 -13.73 16.67
C LEU A 123 18.67 -12.40 16.27
N SER A 124 20.00 -12.39 16.13
CA SER A 124 20.75 -11.22 15.66
C SER A 124 20.36 -10.84 14.23
N GLU A 125 20.22 -11.83 13.34
CA GLU A 125 19.79 -11.63 11.95
C GLU A 125 18.38 -11.03 11.87
N VAL A 126 17.42 -11.60 12.62
CA VAL A 126 16.05 -11.08 12.68
C VAL A 126 16.00 -9.66 13.26
N ASN A 127 16.81 -9.36 14.28
CA ASN A 127 16.87 -8.00 14.85
C ASN A 127 17.44 -6.99 13.86
N GLU A 128 18.44 -7.38 13.05
CA GLU A 128 18.97 -6.53 11.99
C GLU A 128 17.93 -6.26 10.91
N GLU A 129 17.18 -7.28 10.47
CA GLU A 129 16.07 -7.11 9.54
C GLU A 129 14.95 -6.22 10.11
N LEU A 130 14.61 -6.40 11.39
CA LEU A 130 13.60 -5.59 12.07
C LEU A 130 14.02 -4.11 12.10
N SER A 131 15.28 -3.83 12.44
CA SER A 131 15.82 -2.46 12.44
C SER A 131 15.79 -1.84 11.04
N LYS A 132 16.16 -2.60 9.99
CA LYS A 132 16.05 -2.14 8.60
C LYS A 132 14.61 -1.78 8.21
N LYS A 133 13.64 -2.62 8.59
CA LYS A 133 12.22 -2.37 8.32
C LYS A 133 11.70 -1.13 9.08
N GLN A 134 12.09 -0.96 10.33
CA GLN A 134 11.72 0.22 11.13
C GLN A 134 12.26 1.52 10.51
N ASN A 135 13.52 1.53 10.08
CA ASN A 135 14.11 2.69 9.40
C ASN A 135 13.39 3.01 8.08
N PHE A 136 12.98 1.97 7.33
CA PHE A 136 12.22 2.16 6.10
C PHE A 136 10.81 2.69 6.36
N GLU A 137 10.12 2.19 7.38
CA GLU A 137 8.81 2.69 7.81
C GLU A 137 8.87 4.18 8.17
N GLU A 138 9.89 4.59 8.92
CA GLU A 138 10.11 5.99 9.29
C GLU A 138 10.34 6.88 8.06
N SER A 139 11.14 6.41 7.10
CA SER A 139 11.34 7.12 5.82
C SER A 139 10.03 7.27 5.02
N LEU A 140 9.16 6.26 5.04
CA LEU A 140 7.85 6.33 4.39
C LEU A 140 6.91 7.32 5.10
N LYS A 141 6.89 7.33 6.44
CA LYS A 141 6.09 8.30 7.22
C LYS A 141 6.48 9.74 6.88
N GLN A 142 7.78 10.04 6.83
CA GLN A 142 8.26 11.36 6.43
C GLN A 142 7.84 11.74 4.99
N LYS A 143 7.87 10.79 4.05
CA LYS A 143 7.39 11.04 2.68
C LYS A 143 5.88 11.32 2.62
N ILE A 144 5.08 10.60 3.41
CA ILE A 144 3.64 10.81 3.50
C ILE A 144 3.34 12.23 4.01
N GLU A 145 3.99 12.65 5.08
CA GLU A 145 3.81 14.00 5.65
C GLU A 145 4.13 15.10 4.62
N ILE A 146 5.22 14.96 3.86
CA ILE A 146 5.58 15.90 2.79
C ILE A 146 4.51 15.94 1.69
N MET A 147 3.98 14.78 1.28
CA MET A 147 2.94 14.71 0.25
C MET A 147 1.62 15.33 0.73
N GLU A 148 1.23 15.10 1.98
CA GLU A 148 0.03 15.71 2.58
C GLU A 148 0.12 17.24 2.62
N LEU A 149 1.27 17.78 3.03
CA LEU A 149 1.54 19.22 2.98
C LEU A 149 1.43 19.78 1.56
N GLN A 150 1.94 19.06 0.56
CA GLN A 150 1.85 19.46 -0.86
C GLN A 150 0.40 19.42 -1.37
N ILE A 151 -0.38 18.40 -1.01
CA ILE A 151 -1.80 18.30 -1.35
C ILE A 151 -2.57 19.50 -0.79
N ASN A 152 -2.37 19.83 0.49
CA ASN A 152 -3.03 20.96 1.14
C ASN A 152 -2.66 22.30 0.48
N LYS A 153 -1.39 22.47 0.10
CA LYS A 153 -0.92 23.65 -0.65
C LYS A 153 -1.57 23.75 -2.04
N ASN A 154 -1.66 22.63 -2.76
CA ASN A 154 -2.28 22.57 -4.08
C ASN A 154 -3.79 22.82 -4.03
N GLN A 155 -4.48 22.28 -3.02
CA GLN A 155 -5.90 22.51 -2.80
C GLN A 155 -6.18 24.00 -2.50
N SER A 156 -5.38 24.61 -1.62
CA SER A 156 -5.47 26.05 -1.32
C SER A 156 -5.23 26.92 -2.57
N LYS A 157 -4.29 26.53 -3.45
CA LYS A 157 -4.02 27.22 -4.71
C LYS A 157 -5.20 27.08 -5.68
N LYS A 158 -5.72 25.86 -5.85
CA LYS A 158 -6.89 25.56 -6.68
C LYS A 158 -8.10 26.40 -6.25
N ASP A 159 -8.37 26.47 -4.95
CA ASP A 159 -9.53 27.22 -4.44
C ASP A 159 -9.40 28.73 -4.71
N LYS A 160 -8.19 29.29 -4.61
CA LYS A 160 -7.90 30.67 -5.00
C LYS A 160 -8.10 30.91 -6.50
N GLU A 161 -7.59 30.02 -7.34
CA GLU A 161 -7.72 30.11 -8.79
C GLU A 161 -9.17 29.98 -9.26
N VAL A 162 -9.93 29.04 -8.69
CA VAL A 162 -11.38 28.88 -8.96
C VAL A 162 -12.15 30.14 -8.58
N LYS A 163 -11.85 30.75 -7.43
CA LYS A 163 -12.46 32.04 -7.04
C LYS A 163 -12.14 33.14 -8.04
N SER A 164 -10.88 33.29 -8.44
CA SER A 164 -10.46 34.28 -9.43
C SER A 164 -11.12 34.07 -10.80
N ILE A 165 -11.16 32.83 -11.29
CA ILE A 165 -11.82 32.46 -12.55
C ILE A 165 -13.30 32.81 -12.48
N ASN A 166 -13.99 32.48 -11.39
CA ASN A 166 -15.40 32.83 -11.21
C ASN A 166 -15.65 34.34 -11.25
N VAL A 167 -14.79 35.15 -10.63
CA VAL A 167 -14.86 36.62 -10.72
C VAL A 167 -14.65 37.09 -12.16
N LEU A 168 -13.66 36.54 -12.87
CA LEU A 168 -13.40 36.89 -14.27
C LEU A 168 -14.57 36.54 -15.19
N ILE A 169 -15.19 35.36 -15.01
CA ILE A 169 -16.39 34.94 -15.76
C ILE A 169 -17.50 35.96 -15.58
N ARG A 170 -17.75 36.39 -14.34
CA ARG A 170 -18.76 37.40 -14.01
C ARG A 170 -18.47 38.74 -14.67
N LEU A 171 -17.24 39.25 -14.55
CA LEU A 171 -16.83 40.51 -15.16
C LEU A 171 -16.99 40.49 -16.69
N VAL A 172 -16.63 39.38 -17.33
CA VAL A 172 -16.83 39.20 -18.77
C VAL A 172 -18.32 39.18 -19.12
N ALA A 173 -19.16 38.50 -18.34
CA ALA A 173 -20.61 38.50 -18.55
C ALA A 173 -21.21 39.91 -18.44
N TYR A 174 -20.85 40.68 -17.41
CA TYR A 174 -21.28 42.07 -17.26
C TYR A 174 -20.81 42.93 -18.43
N ARG A 175 -19.53 42.81 -18.84
CA ARG A 175 -19.01 43.56 -19.98
C ARG A 175 -19.76 43.24 -21.26
N LYS A 176 -20.05 41.96 -21.53
CA LYS A 176 -20.85 41.54 -22.69
C LYS A 176 -22.26 42.15 -22.63
N LEU A 177 -22.93 42.12 -21.47
CA LEU A 177 -24.25 42.73 -21.28
C LEU A 177 -24.22 44.24 -21.54
N THR A 178 -23.22 44.97 -21.02
CA THR A 178 -23.07 46.40 -21.25
C THR A 178 -22.86 46.70 -22.74
N LEU A 179 -21.97 45.95 -23.42
CA LEU A 179 -21.75 46.10 -24.85
C LEU A 179 -23.01 45.82 -25.67
N ILE A 180 -23.81 44.82 -25.30
CA ILE A 180 -25.09 44.54 -25.97
C ILE A 180 -26.07 45.72 -25.83
N LYS A 181 -26.15 46.34 -24.64
CA LYS A 181 -26.97 47.54 -24.42
C LYS A 181 -26.49 48.72 -25.28
N GLU A 182 -25.19 49.00 -25.29
CA GLU A 182 -24.61 50.07 -26.13
C GLU A 182 -24.86 49.83 -27.62
N VAL A 183 -24.75 48.58 -28.08
CA VAL A 183 -25.05 48.19 -29.46
C VAL A 183 -26.52 48.41 -29.79
N MET A 184 -27.45 48.07 -28.89
CA MET A 184 -28.87 48.36 -29.07
C MET A 184 -29.15 49.85 -29.24
N ASP A 185 -28.52 50.68 -28.41
CA ASP A 185 -28.68 52.14 -28.47
C ASP A 185 -28.10 52.72 -29.78
N LEU A 186 -26.95 52.21 -30.23
CA LEU A 186 -26.30 52.63 -31.49
C LEU A 186 -27.14 52.29 -32.73
N PHE A 187 -27.82 51.14 -32.72
CA PHE A 187 -28.70 50.72 -33.81
C PHE A 187 -30.13 51.25 -33.67
N LYS A 188 -30.48 51.89 -32.53
CA LYS A 188 -31.80 52.47 -32.28
C LYS A 188 -32.94 51.51 -32.64
N VAL A 189 -32.85 50.28 -32.16
CA VAL A 189 -33.85 49.24 -32.42
C VAL A 189 -35.15 49.60 -31.69
N LYS A 190 -36.27 49.66 -32.41
CA LYS A 190 -37.60 49.85 -31.84
C LYS A 190 -38.54 48.81 -32.41
N ILE A 191 -39.19 48.07 -31.53
CA ILE A 191 -40.14 47.01 -31.86
C ILE A 191 -41.54 47.50 -31.55
N ASP A 192 -42.46 47.25 -32.48
CA ASP A 192 -43.88 47.47 -32.22
C ASP A 192 -44.41 46.36 -31.31
N GLY A 193 -44.96 46.73 -30.16
CA GLY A 193 -45.62 45.80 -29.22
C GLY A 193 -46.93 45.20 -29.75
N GLY A 194 -47.31 45.49 -31.00
CA GLY A 194 -48.55 45.03 -31.61
C GLY A 194 -49.61 46.13 -31.71
N PRO A 195 -50.86 45.78 -32.07
CA PRO A 195 -51.93 46.76 -32.28
C PRO A 195 -52.28 47.61 -31.04
N ALA A 196 -51.76 47.27 -29.86
CA ALA A 196 -51.94 48.03 -28.61
C ALA A 196 -50.82 49.07 -28.36
N SER A 197 -49.77 49.11 -29.16
CA SER A 197 -48.69 50.10 -29.00
C SER A 197 -49.07 51.42 -29.64
N GLU A 198 -48.49 52.53 -29.15
CA GLU A 198 -48.49 53.80 -29.88
C GLU A 198 -47.76 53.59 -31.22
N ALA A 199 -48.53 53.31 -32.28
CA ALA A 199 -48.00 52.92 -33.57
C ALA A 199 -47.05 53.99 -34.12
N ILE A 200 -45.85 53.57 -34.52
CA ILE A 200 -45.01 54.37 -35.40
C ILE A 200 -45.67 54.32 -36.77
N THR A 201 -46.66 55.17 -37.02
CA THR A 201 -47.36 55.21 -38.31
C THR A 201 -46.38 55.65 -39.39
N THR A 202 -45.74 54.68 -40.06
CA THR A 202 -45.13 54.96 -41.36
C THR A 202 -46.28 55.12 -42.35
N LYS A 203 -46.40 56.30 -42.97
CA LYS A 203 -47.54 56.63 -43.87
C LYS A 203 -47.66 55.71 -45.09
N ASN A 204 -46.71 54.79 -45.30
CA ASN A 204 -46.50 54.09 -46.57
C ASN A 204 -46.46 52.55 -46.48
N CYS A 205 -46.68 51.90 -45.32
CA CYS A 205 -46.89 50.43 -45.25
C CYS A 205 -48.24 50.05 -44.66
N GLN A 206 -48.84 48.96 -45.15
CA GLN A 206 -49.99 48.24 -44.57
C GLN A 206 -49.58 47.13 -43.57
N CYS A 207 -48.37 47.21 -43.04
CA CYS A 207 -47.78 46.22 -42.16
C CYS A 207 -48.50 46.24 -40.80
N GLN A 208 -48.87 45.07 -40.27
CA GLN A 208 -49.49 44.99 -38.95
C GLN A 208 -48.53 45.32 -37.80
N LEU A 209 -47.23 45.10 -38.01
CA LEU A 209 -46.18 45.31 -37.03
C LEU A 209 -45.06 46.14 -37.66
N ILE A 210 -44.69 47.26 -37.01
CA ILE A 210 -43.69 48.19 -37.54
C ILE A 210 -42.41 48.14 -36.70
N ASP A 211 -41.56 47.15 -37.00
CA ASP A 211 -40.23 47.06 -36.40
C ASP A 211 -39.24 47.94 -37.15
N THR A 212 -38.43 48.71 -36.43
CA THR A 212 -37.48 49.64 -37.04
C THR A 212 -36.07 49.50 -36.47
N ILE A 213 -35.09 49.67 -37.36
CA ILE A 213 -33.67 49.76 -37.03
C ILE A 213 -33.12 51.05 -37.63
N ARG A 214 -32.53 51.91 -36.78
CA ARG A 214 -32.13 53.28 -37.16
C ARG A 214 -33.27 54.08 -37.81
N GLY A 215 -34.52 53.82 -37.39
CA GLY A 215 -35.72 54.45 -37.95
C GLY A 215 -36.17 53.90 -39.30
N LEU A 216 -35.49 52.90 -39.87
CA LEU A 216 -35.89 52.24 -41.10
C LEU A 216 -36.68 50.97 -40.79
N HIS A 217 -37.84 50.80 -41.45
CA HIS A 217 -38.72 49.66 -41.20
C HIS A 217 -38.15 48.36 -41.79
N ILE A 218 -38.16 47.29 -40.98
CA ILE A 218 -37.90 45.91 -41.40
C ILE A 218 -39.23 45.18 -41.53
N PRO A 219 -39.72 44.95 -42.75
CA PRO A 219 -40.91 44.15 -42.95
C PRO A 219 -40.65 42.66 -42.71
N GLN A 220 -41.73 41.92 -42.46
CA GLN A 220 -41.69 40.45 -42.50
C GLN A 220 -41.22 39.96 -43.88
N ILE A 221 -40.59 38.78 -43.91
CA ILE A 221 -40.07 38.16 -45.14
C ILE A 221 -41.14 38.09 -46.23
N THR A 222 -42.39 37.81 -45.87
CA THR A 222 -43.54 37.69 -46.78
C THR A 222 -43.94 39.00 -47.47
N HIS A 223 -43.70 40.14 -46.83
CA HIS A 223 -44.13 41.45 -47.29
C HIS A 223 -42.99 42.33 -47.81
N ILE A 224 -41.76 41.80 -47.88
CA ILE A 224 -40.56 42.57 -48.19
C ILE A 224 -40.65 43.33 -49.52
N PHE A 225 -41.16 42.70 -50.58
CA PHE A 225 -41.23 43.31 -51.91
C PHE A 225 -42.40 44.28 -52.09
N ASN A 226 -43.25 44.45 -51.07
CA ASN A 226 -44.29 45.50 -51.04
C ASN A 226 -43.73 46.84 -50.55
N HIS A 227 -42.43 46.90 -50.26
CA HIS A 227 -41.75 48.07 -49.73
C HIS A 227 -40.80 48.67 -50.74
N SER A 228 -40.48 49.95 -50.54
CA SER A 228 -39.43 50.63 -51.29
C SER A 228 -38.08 49.95 -51.07
N GLU A 229 -37.39 49.68 -52.18
CA GLU A 229 -36.11 48.95 -52.24
C GLU A 229 -35.03 49.53 -51.34
N ALA A 230 -34.65 50.80 -51.57
CA ALA A 230 -33.49 51.42 -50.91
C ALA A 230 -33.55 51.42 -49.37
N PRO A 231 -34.62 51.91 -48.71
CA PRO A 231 -34.69 51.90 -47.26
C PRO A 231 -34.78 50.49 -46.68
N THR A 232 -35.45 49.55 -47.37
CA THR A 232 -35.59 48.17 -46.90
C THR A 232 -34.25 47.43 -46.95
N LEU A 233 -33.50 47.56 -48.05
CA LEU A 233 -32.16 46.99 -48.16
C LEU A 233 -31.21 47.58 -47.13
N THR A 234 -31.24 48.89 -46.92
CA THR A 234 -30.43 49.57 -45.91
C THR A 234 -30.77 49.07 -44.51
N ALA A 235 -32.06 48.89 -44.21
CA ALA A 235 -32.52 48.34 -42.95
C ALA A 235 -31.98 46.90 -42.76
N LEU A 236 -32.08 46.04 -43.78
CA LEU A 236 -31.57 44.67 -43.73
C LEU A 236 -30.05 44.61 -43.53
N GLN A 237 -29.30 45.49 -44.20
CA GLN A 237 -27.86 45.60 -43.98
C GLN A 237 -27.54 45.99 -42.53
N ASN A 238 -28.29 46.94 -41.95
CA ASN A 238 -28.14 47.28 -40.53
C ASN A 238 -28.48 46.10 -39.62
N LEU A 239 -29.52 45.31 -39.94
CA LEU A 239 -29.90 44.12 -39.16
C LEU A 239 -28.82 43.04 -39.21
N THR A 240 -28.29 42.74 -40.39
CA THR A 240 -27.17 41.81 -40.58
C THR A 240 -25.94 42.29 -39.82
N HIS A 241 -25.66 43.60 -39.86
CA HIS A 241 -24.55 44.19 -39.13
C HIS A 241 -24.74 44.10 -37.61
N LEU A 242 -25.93 44.42 -37.10
CA LEU A 242 -26.30 44.28 -35.70
C LEU A 242 -26.05 42.85 -35.20
N PHE A 243 -26.57 41.86 -35.92
CA PHE A 243 -26.36 40.46 -35.56
C PHE A 243 -24.88 40.05 -35.60
N ASN A 244 -24.13 40.49 -36.62
CA ASN A 244 -22.69 40.23 -36.70
C ASN A 244 -21.91 40.84 -35.52
N VAL A 245 -22.27 42.05 -35.09
CA VAL A 245 -21.69 42.70 -33.91
C VAL A 245 -22.01 41.90 -32.65
N ILE A 246 -23.25 41.44 -32.49
CA ILE A 246 -23.65 40.58 -31.35
C ILE A 246 -22.82 39.28 -31.36
N CYS A 247 -22.67 38.62 -32.51
CA CYS A 247 -21.82 37.43 -32.61
C CYS A 247 -20.38 37.69 -32.15
N LYS A 248 -19.80 38.84 -32.55
CA LYS A 248 -18.45 39.24 -32.13
C LYS A 248 -18.36 39.51 -30.63
N VAL A 249 -19.33 40.21 -30.04
CA VAL A 249 -19.38 40.48 -28.59
C VAL A 249 -19.47 39.17 -27.80
N LEU A 250 -20.24 38.20 -28.30
CA LEU A 250 -20.45 36.93 -27.62
C LEU A 250 -19.34 35.90 -27.86
N HIS A 251 -18.53 36.08 -28.91
CA HIS A 251 -17.73 35.02 -29.53
C HIS A 251 -18.58 33.84 -30.03
N PHE A 252 -19.76 34.15 -30.56
CA PHE A 252 -20.70 33.17 -31.10
C PHE A 252 -20.41 32.89 -32.58
N ALA A 253 -20.31 31.61 -32.93
CA ALA A 253 -20.09 31.17 -34.31
C ALA A 253 -21.44 30.88 -34.98
N PRO A 254 -21.94 31.74 -35.89
CA PRO A 254 -23.20 31.49 -36.58
C PRO A 254 -23.10 30.31 -37.55
N LYS A 255 -24.19 29.55 -37.69
CA LYS A 255 -24.29 28.40 -38.62
C LYS A 255 -24.11 28.82 -40.09
N TYR A 256 -24.57 30.02 -40.42
CA TYR A 256 -24.41 30.66 -41.72
C TYR A 256 -23.47 31.88 -41.54
N PRO A 257 -22.16 31.75 -41.79
CA PRO A 257 -21.19 32.81 -41.53
C PRO A 257 -21.53 34.12 -42.24
N ILE A 258 -21.30 35.24 -41.55
CA ILE A 258 -21.47 36.59 -42.07
C ILE A 258 -20.09 37.22 -42.25
N LEU A 259 -19.73 37.50 -43.49
CA LEU A 259 -18.45 38.14 -43.82
C LEU A 259 -18.48 39.65 -43.52
N THR A 260 -17.30 40.28 -43.62
CA THR A 260 -17.12 41.73 -43.38
C THR A 260 -17.94 42.60 -44.33
N ASN A 261 -18.17 42.15 -45.55
CA ASN A 261 -19.04 42.79 -46.55
C ASN A 261 -20.54 42.48 -46.35
N LEU A 262 -20.93 41.93 -45.19
CA LEU A 262 -22.30 41.52 -44.85
C LEU A 262 -22.87 40.41 -45.76
N GLN A 263 -22.00 39.68 -46.46
CA GLN A 263 -22.38 38.50 -47.23
C GLN A 263 -22.61 37.31 -46.29
N ILE A 264 -23.77 36.69 -46.41
CA ILE A 264 -24.16 35.50 -45.64
C ILE A 264 -23.88 34.27 -46.50
N ILE A 265 -23.14 33.31 -45.95
CA ILE A 265 -22.72 32.10 -46.66
C ILE A 265 -23.44 30.88 -46.10
N ASN A 266 -23.94 30.05 -46.99
CA ASN A 266 -24.34 28.68 -46.69
C ASN A 266 -23.17 27.74 -47.01
N PRO A 267 -22.49 27.18 -45.99
CA PRO A 267 -21.32 26.35 -46.21
C PRO A 267 -21.65 25.00 -46.86
N ILE A 268 -22.89 24.52 -46.75
CA ILE A 268 -23.32 23.23 -47.29
C ILE A 268 -23.50 23.34 -48.81
N ASP A 269 -24.29 24.33 -49.24
CA ASP A 269 -24.62 24.52 -50.65
C ASP A 269 -23.59 25.40 -51.39
N GLN A 270 -22.58 25.92 -50.68
CA GLN A 270 -21.62 26.93 -51.15
C GLN A 270 -22.27 28.17 -51.79
N LYS A 271 -23.53 28.43 -51.45
CA LYS A 271 -24.26 29.61 -51.87
C LYS A 271 -23.95 30.77 -50.95
N SER A 272 -24.08 31.98 -51.49
CA SER A 272 -23.97 33.20 -50.70
C SER A 272 -25.02 34.21 -51.12
N SER A 273 -25.41 35.06 -50.17
CA SER A 273 -26.37 36.13 -50.38
C SER A 273 -25.81 37.41 -49.80
N ILE A 274 -25.89 38.49 -50.58
CA ILE A 274 -25.48 39.83 -50.17
C ILE A 274 -26.62 40.79 -50.49
N PHE A 275 -27.06 41.55 -49.50
CA PHE A 275 -28.20 42.46 -49.65
C PHE A 275 -27.77 43.71 -50.43
N THR A 276 -28.01 43.70 -51.74
CA THR A 276 -27.62 44.77 -52.66
C THR A 276 -28.79 45.15 -53.56
N GLU A 277 -28.73 46.28 -54.24
CA GLU A 277 -29.76 46.75 -55.19
C GLU A 277 -30.05 45.74 -56.32
N LYS A 278 -29.08 44.87 -56.66
CA LYS A 278 -29.30 43.81 -57.66
C LYS A 278 -30.38 42.82 -57.22
N CYS A 279 -30.53 42.60 -55.90
CA CYS A 279 -31.48 41.67 -55.30
C CYS A 279 -32.94 42.02 -55.57
N TRP A 280 -33.26 43.26 -55.95
CA TRP A 280 -34.65 43.69 -56.11
C TRP A 280 -35.18 43.56 -57.55
N LYS A 281 -34.28 43.41 -58.53
CA LYS A 281 -34.62 43.57 -59.95
C LYS A 281 -35.19 42.29 -60.58
N LYS A 282 -34.44 41.18 -60.53
CA LYS A 282 -34.82 39.92 -61.19
C LYS A 282 -35.40 38.93 -60.18
N LYS A 283 -36.33 38.08 -60.63
CA LYS A 283 -36.93 37.00 -59.81
C LYS A 283 -35.86 36.13 -59.12
N ALA A 284 -34.84 35.69 -59.86
CA ALA A 284 -33.76 34.87 -59.29
C ALA A 284 -32.96 35.60 -58.21
N ASP A 285 -32.78 36.91 -58.32
CA ASP A 285 -32.05 37.70 -57.32
C ASP A 285 -32.92 37.97 -56.08
N ARG A 286 -34.25 38.07 -56.25
CA ARG A 286 -35.24 38.14 -55.16
C ARG A 286 -35.30 36.84 -54.36
N GLU A 287 -35.24 35.69 -55.03
CA GLU A 287 -35.17 34.38 -54.37
C GLU A 287 -33.89 34.26 -53.50
N LYS A 288 -32.74 34.72 -54.00
CA LYS A 288 -31.49 34.77 -53.22
C LYS A 288 -31.58 35.72 -52.02
N LEU A 289 -32.32 36.83 -52.14
CA LEU A 289 -32.57 37.74 -51.03
C LEU A 289 -33.36 37.03 -49.91
N ILE A 290 -34.47 36.38 -50.28
CA ILE A 290 -35.29 35.59 -49.35
C ILE A 290 -34.45 34.47 -48.71
N GLU A 291 -33.64 33.77 -49.49
CA GLU A 291 -32.76 32.70 -48.99
C GLU A 291 -31.75 33.25 -47.95
N GLY A 292 -31.13 34.39 -48.24
CA GLY A 292 -30.23 35.09 -47.30
C GLY A 292 -30.93 35.54 -46.02
N MET A 293 -32.14 36.07 -46.11
CA MET A 293 -32.96 36.42 -44.94
C MET A 293 -33.32 35.18 -44.12
N SER A 294 -33.65 34.06 -44.78
CA SER A 294 -33.92 32.79 -44.10
C SER A 294 -32.70 32.28 -43.33
N TRP A 295 -31.49 32.38 -43.90
CA TRP A 295 -30.25 32.04 -43.21
C TRP A 295 -29.97 32.95 -42.01
N LEU A 296 -30.21 34.26 -42.14
CA LEU A 296 -30.09 35.19 -41.03
C LEU A 296 -31.08 34.85 -39.90
N SER A 297 -32.34 34.56 -40.25
CA SER A 297 -33.36 34.15 -39.29
C SER A 297 -32.96 32.85 -38.57
N LYS A 298 -32.48 31.84 -39.31
CA LYS A 298 -31.96 30.59 -38.73
C LYS A 298 -30.76 30.80 -37.81
N ASN A 299 -29.87 31.75 -38.11
CA ASN A 299 -28.78 32.10 -37.21
C ASN A 299 -29.27 32.70 -35.90
N ILE A 300 -30.30 33.56 -35.94
CA ILE A 300 -30.92 34.13 -34.75
C ILE A 300 -31.64 33.05 -33.95
N SER A 301 -32.36 32.13 -34.61
CA SER A 301 -32.94 30.96 -33.95
C SER A 301 -31.87 30.12 -33.26
N HIS A 302 -30.74 29.88 -33.92
CA HIS A 302 -29.64 29.13 -33.32
C HIS A 302 -29.03 29.83 -32.10
N LEU A 303 -28.91 31.17 -32.12
CA LEU A 303 -28.50 31.95 -30.95
C LEU A 303 -29.49 31.79 -29.79
N ARG A 304 -30.80 31.86 -30.06
CA ARG A 304 -31.85 31.68 -29.07
C ARG A 304 -31.84 30.28 -28.46
N GLU A 305 -31.76 29.26 -29.31
CA GLU A 305 -31.67 27.85 -28.88
C GLU A 305 -30.42 27.59 -28.04
N SER A 306 -29.30 28.24 -28.36
CA SER A 306 -28.06 28.17 -27.57
C SER A 306 -28.22 28.75 -26.16
N CYS A 307 -29.25 29.58 -25.94
CA CYS A 307 -29.65 30.11 -24.66
C CYS A 307 -30.85 29.35 -24.03
N GLY A 308 -31.33 28.28 -24.67
CA GLY A 308 -32.53 27.55 -24.24
C GLY A 308 -33.85 28.25 -24.56
N ILE A 309 -33.83 29.30 -25.40
CA ILE A 309 -35.03 30.08 -25.75
C ILE A 309 -35.61 29.54 -27.07
N PRO A 310 -36.88 29.07 -27.10
CA PRO A 310 -37.50 28.62 -28.35
C PRO A 310 -37.78 29.81 -29.28
N THR A 311 -37.82 29.54 -30.59
CA THR A 311 -38.21 30.52 -31.61
C THR A 311 -39.60 30.20 -32.14
N MET A 312 -40.57 31.08 -31.88
CA MET A 312 -41.97 30.87 -32.29
C MET A 312 -42.27 31.39 -33.71
N ALA A 313 -41.60 32.47 -34.12
CA ALA A 313 -41.80 33.14 -35.41
C ALA A 313 -40.44 33.44 -36.07
N THR A 314 -40.17 32.83 -37.23
CA THR A 314 -38.93 33.02 -38.00
C THR A 314 -39.06 34.08 -39.09
N ASP A 315 -40.25 34.59 -39.35
CA ASP A 315 -40.53 35.62 -40.35
C ASP A 315 -40.28 37.05 -39.82
N ARG A 316 -40.46 37.29 -38.52
CA ARG A 316 -40.22 38.57 -37.83
C ARG A 316 -38.78 38.67 -37.30
N ILE A 317 -37.80 38.74 -38.19
CA ILE A 317 -36.37 38.60 -37.87
C ILE A 317 -35.90 39.59 -36.79
N LEU A 318 -36.22 40.89 -36.94
CA LEU A 318 -35.77 41.93 -36.01
C LEU A 318 -36.46 41.81 -34.64
N GLY A 319 -37.77 41.59 -34.60
CA GLY A 319 -38.51 41.33 -33.36
C GLY A 319 -37.99 40.10 -32.61
N THR A 320 -37.66 39.01 -33.32
CA THR A 320 -37.11 37.78 -32.72
C THR A 320 -35.71 38.02 -32.12
N LEU A 321 -34.88 38.85 -32.76
CA LEU A 321 -33.58 39.23 -32.22
C LEU A 321 -33.70 40.17 -31.02
N GLU A 322 -34.53 41.21 -31.10
CA GLU A 322 -34.71 42.14 -29.99
C GLU A 322 -35.32 41.46 -28.77
N GLU A 323 -36.27 40.54 -28.94
CA GLU A 323 -36.80 39.75 -27.84
C GLU A 323 -35.69 38.97 -27.11
N TRP A 324 -34.78 38.34 -27.85
CA TRP A 324 -33.61 37.68 -27.25
C TRP A 324 -32.75 38.67 -26.46
N ILE A 325 -32.48 39.85 -27.03
CA ILE A 325 -31.69 40.88 -26.36
C ILE A 325 -32.36 41.32 -25.05
N ARG A 326 -33.69 41.53 -25.09
CA ARG A 326 -34.47 41.93 -23.93
C ARG A 326 -34.46 40.89 -22.81
N LEU A 327 -34.67 39.62 -23.16
CA LEU A 327 -34.63 38.49 -22.21
C LEU A 327 -33.26 38.39 -21.54
N VAL A 328 -32.18 38.50 -22.33
CA VAL A 328 -30.81 38.47 -21.81
C VAL A 328 -30.49 39.67 -20.92
N ILE A 329 -30.94 40.87 -21.28
CA ILE A 329 -30.76 42.07 -20.46
C ILE A 329 -31.52 41.98 -19.13
N ARG A 330 -32.76 41.48 -19.17
CA ARG A 330 -33.60 41.28 -17.97
C ARG A 330 -33.19 40.06 -17.16
N LYS A 331 -32.33 39.19 -17.71
CA LYS A 331 -31.94 37.90 -17.15
C LYS A 331 -33.16 36.99 -16.88
N GLU A 332 -34.16 37.09 -17.75
CA GLU A 332 -35.40 36.31 -17.65
C GLU A 332 -35.29 35.09 -18.57
N THR A 333 -35.39 33.89 -18.01
CA THR A 333 -35.62 32.66 -18.78
C THR A 333 -36.45 31.68 -17.96
N VAL A 334 -37.42 31.05 -18.61
CA VAL A 334 -38.26 29.99 -18.00
C VAL A 334 -37.62 28.61 -18.18
N PHE A 335 -36.49 28.52 -18.89
CA PHE A 335 -35.93 27.25 -19.37
C PHE A 335 -34.67 26.82 -18.60
N GLU A 336 -34.51 25.50 -18.42
CA GLU A 336 -33.40 24.84 -17.73
C GLU A 336 -32.07 24.87 -18.50
N ARG A 337 -31.57 26.05 -18.83
CA ARG A 337 -30.15 26.32 -18.98
C ARG A 337 -29.93 27.75 -18.52
N PRO A 338 -29.07 27.93 -17.53
CA PRO A 338 -27.86 28.60 -17.96
C PRO A 338 -26.62 27.75 -17.73
N ILE A 339 -25.72 27.76 -18.72
CA ILE A 339 -24.40 27.12 -18.62
C ILE A 339 -23.42 28.20 -18.16
N ASN A 340 -22.78 27.98 -17.01
CA ASN A 340 -21.73 28.87 -16.52
C ASN A 340 -20.44 28.67 -17.32
N SER A 341 -20.40 29.22 -18.54
CA SER A 341 -19.28 29.11 -19.48
C SER A 341 -19.08 30.42 -20.22
N ILE A 342 -17.83 30.89 -20.29
CA ILE A 342 -17.46 32.14 -20.98
C ILE A 342 -17.87 32.12 -22.47
N PHE A 343 -17.91 30.93 -23.05
CA PHE A 343 -18.20 30.70 -24.47
C PHE A 343 -19.69 30.50 -24.76
N SER A 344 -20.51 30.28 -23.74
CA SER A 344 -21.95 30.10 -23.93
C SER A 344 -22.68 31.45 -23.82
N PRO A 345 -23.55 31.81 -24.79
CA PRO A 345 -24.39 33.00 -24.64
C PRO A 345 -25.40 32.85 -23.50
N ALA A 346 -25.74 31.62 -23.09
CA ALA A 346 -26.60 31.34 -21.93
C ALA A 346 -26.01 31.85 -20.61
N ASN A 347 -24.70 32.08 -20.55
CA ASN A 347 -24.01 32.64 -19.38
C ASN A 347 -24.53 34.04 -19.01
N LEU A 348 -25.09 34.78 -19.96
CA LEU A 348 -25.66 36.10 -19.74
C LEU A 348 -27.00 36.08 -19.00
N LEU A 349 -27.68 34.92 -18.97
CA LEU A 349 -28.93 34.71 -18.23
C LEU A 349 -28.70 34.37 -16.76
N ILE A 350 -27.44 34.14 -16.33
CA ILE A 350 -27.13 33.86 -14.93
C ILE A 350 -27.21 35.17 -14.15
N ASP A 351 -28.08 35.21 -13.15
CA ASP A 351 -28.04 36.29 -12.17
C ASP A 351 -26.89 36.07 -11.19
N TYR A 352 -25.73 36.59 -11.56
CA TYR A 352 -24.63 36.77 -10.63
C TYR A 352 -25.00 37.87 -9.65
N GLN A 353 -25.77 37.57 -8.61
CA GLN A 353 -25.86 38.49 -7.48
C GLN A 353 -24.44 38.71 -6.96
N ILE A 354 -23.99 39.96 -6.95
CA ILE A 354 -22.79 40.33 -6.21
C ILE A 354 -23.15 40.04 -4.76
N PRO A 355 -22.46 39.13 -4.06
CA PRO A 355 -22.70 38.97 -2.63
C PRO A 355 -22.60 40.37 -2.04
N ASN A 356 -23.64 40.83 -1.35
CA ASN A 356 -23.54 42.05 -0.55
C ASN A 356 -22.36 41.81 0.37
N ILE A 357 -21.22 42.40 0.03
CA ILE A 357 -20.08 42.46 0.94
C ILE A 357 -20.59 43.41 2.00
N SER A 358 -21.20 42.84 3.05
CA SER A 358 -21.42 43.56 4.28
C SER A 358 -20.04 43.98 4.73
N TYR A 359 -19.71 45.25 4.49
CA TYR A 359 -18.62 45.91 5.17
C TYR A 359 -19.02 45.92 6.65
N HIS A 360 -18.70 44.86 7.37
CA HIS A 360 -18.55 44.92 8.81
C HIS A 360 -17.30 45.75 9.05
N SER A 361 -17.50 47.07 9.09
CA SER A 361 -16.62 48.03 9.74
C SER A 361 -16.55 47.74 11.23
#